data_AF-A0A653DLX3-F1
#
_entry.id   AF-A0A653DLX3-F1
#
_cell.length_a   1.000
_cell.length_b   1.000
_cell.length_c   1.000
_cell.angle_alpha   90.00
_cell.angle_beta   90.00
_cell.angle_gamma   90.00
#
_symmetry.space_group_name_H-M   'P 1'
#
loop_
_entity.id
_entity.type
_entity.pdbx_description
1 polymer ?
#
loop_
_entity_poly.entity_id
_entity_poly.type
_entity_poly.pdbx_seq_one_letter_code
_entity_poly.pdbx_strand_id
1 'polypeptide(L)' 'MIANGHVVGDGSWDLRVFVTDLQTERLIRVKGDVHIGGVMLRLVEDLGISNPSICNLSTKGFYGPLLSSSL' A
#
# COMPACT_ATOMS: atom_id res chain seq x y z
N MET A 1 2.57 8.31 21.14
CA MET A 1 3.57 8.55 22.22
C MET A 1 2.82 9.11 23.41
N ILE A 2 3.30 8.93 24.64
CA ILE A 2 2.70 9.58 25.82
C ILE A 2 3.58 10.77 26.19
N ALA A 3 2.99 11.95 26.31
CA ALA A 3 3.63 13.08 26.97
C ALA A 3 2.73 13.53 28.12
N ASN A 4 3.30 13.65 29.31
CA ASN A 4 2.63 14.16 30.51
C ASN A 4 1.33 13.41 30.89
N GLY A 5 1.31 12.08 30.71
CA GLY A 5 0.14 11.25 31.06
C GLY A 5 -1.02 11.34 30.06
N HIS A 6 -0.87 12.08 28.96
CA HIS A 6 -1.83 12.11 27.86
C HIS A 6 -1.22 11.44 26.61
N VAL A 7 -2.03 10.67 25.88
CA VAL A 7 -1.63 10.09 24.60
C VAL A 7 -1.51 11.25 23.60
N VAL A 8 -0.28 11.70 23.36
CA VAL A 8 0.02 12.73 22.38
C VAL A 8 0.22 12.04 21.04
N GLY A 9 -0.75 12.27 20.16
CA GLY A 9 -0.83 11.67 18.84
C GLY A 9 -1.44 10.27 18.85
N ASP A 10 -2.07 9.91 17.74
CA ASP A 10 -2.69 8.62 17.43
C ASP A 10 -1.68 7.44 17.32
N GLY A 11 -0.41 7.68 17.64
CA GLY A 11 0.68 6.71 17.50
C GLY A 11 1.15 6.56 16.05
N SER A 12 0.71 7.44 15.15
CA SER A 12 1.11 7.41 13.74
C SER A 12 2.46 8.11 13.52
N TRP A 13 3.25 7.56 12.62
CA TRP A 13 4.58 8.02 12.22
C TRP A 13 4.72 7.97 10.70
N ASP A 14 5.67 8.73 10.16
CA ASP A 14 5.87 8.83 8.72
C ASP A 14 6.95 7.83 8.29
N LEU A 15 6.53 6.79 7.56
CA LEU A 15 7.40 5.77 7.00
C LEU A 15 7.94 6.24 5.66
N ARG A 16 9.27 6.38 5.58
CA ARG A 16 10.01 6.74 4.37
C ARG A 16 10.41 5.47 3.62
N VAL A 17 9.89 5.31 2.41
CA VAL A 17 10.15 4.15 1.54
C VAL A 17 10.86 4.64 0.29
N PHE A 18 12.05 4.09 0.04
CA PHE A 18 12.77 4.32 -1.21
C PHE A 18 12.54 3.14 -2.15
N VAL A 19 11.88 3.40 -3.27
CA VAL A 19 11.62 2.39 -4.30
C VAL A 19 12.79 2.41 -5.27
N THR A 20 13.65 1.40 -5.17
CA THR A 20 14.92 1.32 -5.92
C THR A 20 14.72 1.27 -7.43
N ASP A 21 13.68 0.59 -7.89
CA ASP A 21 13.38 0.41 -9.32
C ASP A 21 12.97 1.73 -10.00
N LEU A 22 12.24 2.57 -9.27
CA LEU A 22 11.76 3.87 -9.74
C LEU A 22 12.62 5.05 -9.26
N GLN A 23 13.68 4.77 -8.50
CA GLN A 23 14.55 5.75 -7.82
C GLN A 23 13.77 6.88 -7.11
N THR A 24 12.61 6.54 -6.56
CA THR A 24 11.64 7.51 -6.02
C THR A 24 11.42 7.23 -4.55
N GLU A 25 11.30 8.31 -3.77
CA GLU A 25 11.01 8.25 -2.35
C GLU A 25 9.52 8.56 -2.08
N ARG A 26 8.90 7.79 -1.19
CA ARG A 26 7.53 7.99 -0.73
C ARG A 26 7.48 8.09 0.80
N LEU A 27 6.65 9.01 1.29
CA LEU A 27 6.39 9.20 2.71
C LEU A 27 4.95 8.76 2.99
N ILE A 28 4.79 7.65 3.72
CA ILE A 28 3.48 7.09 4.04
C ILE A 28 3.26 7.20 5.55
N ARG A 29 2.18 7.87 5.95
CA ARG A 29 1.80 7.92 7.37
C ARG A 29 1.15 6.60 7.79
N VAL A 30 1.79 5.91 8.73
CA VAL A 30 1.37 4.59 9.22
C VAL A 30 1.27 4.59 10.73
N LYS A 31 0.48 3.67 11.26
CA LYS A 31 0.36 3.40 12.69
C LYS A 31 0.89 1.99 12.97
N GLY A 32 1.30 1.72 14.21
CA GLY A 32 1.93 0.45 14.59
C GLY A 32 1.06 -0.81 14.45
N ASP A 33 -0.25 -0.65 14.22
CA ASP A 33 -1.21 -1.71 13.95
C ASP A 33 -1.38 -2.03 12.46
N VAL A 34 -0.79 -1.23 11.55
CA VAL A 34 -0.88 -1.46 10.11
C VAL A 34 0.05 -2.61 9.71
N HIS A 35 -0.54 -3.68 9.16
CA HIS A 35 0.23 -4.81 8.62
C HIS A 35 1.01 -4.44 7.35
N ILE A 36 2.11 -5.14 7.11
CA ILE A 36 3.02 -4.87 5.99
C ILE A 36 2.32 -4.88 4.63
N GLY A 37 1.35 -5.78 4.42
CA GLY A 37 0.58 -5.84 3.18
C GLY A 37 -0.26 -4.58 2.95
N GLY A 38 -0.80 -3.97 4.01
CA GLY A 38 -1.53 -2.70 3.92
C GLY A 38 -0.62 -1.54 3.54
N VAL A 39 0.63 -1.54 4.02
CA VAL A 39 1.64 -0.55 3.60
C VAL A 39 1.97 -0.71 2.12
N MET A 40 2.12 -1.94 1.63
CA MET A 40 2.40 -2.21 0.21
C MET A 40 1.27 -1.72 -0.71
N LEU A 41 0.01 -1.92 -0.33
CA LEU A 41 -1.14 -1.45 -1.12
C LEU A 41 -1.14 0.08 -1.24
N ARG A 42 -0.95 0.78 -0.12
CA ARG A 42 -0.85 2.24 -0.10
C ARG A 42 0.31 2.75 -0.97
N LEU A 43 1.44 2.06 -0.93
CA LEU A 43 2.59 2.40 -1.77
C LEU A 43 2.27 2.26 -3.27
N VAL A 44 1.56 1.20 -3.67
CA VAL A 44 1.17 0.98 -5.07
C VAL A 44 0.17 2.04 -5.55
N GLU A 45 -0.79 2.41 -4.69
CA GLU A 45 -1.76 3.48 -4.95
C GLU A 45 -1.08 4.84 -5.12
N ASP A 46 -0.15 5.19 -4.22
CA ASP A 46 0.62 6.45 -4.27
C ASP A 46 1.52 6.57 -5.50
N LEU A 47 1.98 5.44 -6.03
CA LEU A 47 2.80 5.40 -7.25
C LEU A 47 1.95 5.44 -8.53
N GLY A 48 0.62 5.29 -8.45
CA GLY A 48 -0.27 5.32 -9.62
C GLY A 48 -0.06 4.16 -10.60
N ILE A 49 0.57 3.06 -10.15
CA ILE A 49 0.83 1.88 -10.98
C ILE A 49 -0.46 1.07 -11.22
N SER A 50 -1.53 1.37 -10.47
CA SER A 50 -2.87 0.82 -10.65
C SER A 50 -3.63 1.43 -11.84
N ASN A 51 -2.96 1.81 -12.93
CA ASN A 51 -3.64 2.21 -14.16
C ASN A 51 -3.95 0.96 -15.01
N PRO A 52 -5.22 0.52 -15.10
CA PRO A 52 -5.62 -0.65 -15.89
C PRO A 52 -5.40 -0.46 -17.40
N SER A 53 -5.08 0.75 -17.86
CA SER A 53 -4.70 1.02 -19.25
C SER A 53 -3.30 0.52 -19.63
N ILE A 54 -2.41 0.26 -18.66
CA ILE A 54 -1.10 -0.38 -18.90
C ILE A 54 -1.16 -1.89 -18.61
N CYS A 55 -2.02 -2.32 -17.67
CA CYS A 55 -2.13 -3.72 -17.25
C CYS A 55 -2.75 -4.68 -18.29
N ASN A 56 -3.33 -4.17 -19.38
CA ASN A 56 -3.94 -5.01 -20.42
C ASN A 56 -2.96 -5.91 -21.21
N LEU A 57 -1.65 -5.83 -20.98
CA LEU A 57 -0.68 -6.75 -21.60
C LEU A 57 -0.08 -7.81 -20.65
N SER A 58 -0.28 -7.73 -19.33
CA SER A 58 0.41 -8.66 -18.39
C SER A 58 -0.45 -9.23 -17.26
N THR A 59 -1.58 -8.63 -16.88
CA THR A 59 -2.38 -9.13 -15.73
C THR A 59 -3.40 -10.22 -16.07
N LYS A 60 -3.38 -10.83 -17.25
CA LYS A 60 -4.15 -12.07 -17.50
C LYS A 60 -3.75 -13.25 -16.59
N GLY A 61 -2.71 -13.12 -15.76
CA GLY A 61 -2.16 -14.21 -14.95
C GLY A 61 -2.52 -14.28 -13.46
N PHE A 62 -2.98 -13.21 -12.79
CA PHE A 62 -3.00 -13.23 -11.30
C PHE A 62 -4.27 -12.76 -10.58
N TYR A 63 -5.24 -12.15 -11.26
CA TYR A 63 -6.58 -11.91 -10.69
C TYR A 63 -7.65 -12.23 -11.74
N GLY A 64 -7.82 -13.53 -12.04
CA GLY A 64 -9.00 -14.01 -12.76
C GLY A 64 -10.21 -14.04 -11.83
N PRO A 65 -11.41 -13.66 -12.30
CA PRO A 65 -12.62 -13.77 -11.50
C PRO A 65 -12.95 -15.25 -11.25
N LEU A 66 -13.09 -15.63 -9.98
CA LEU A 66 -13.81 -16.83 -9.55
C LEU A 66 -15.31 -16.64 -9.86
N LEU A 67 -15.68 -16.63 -11.14
CA LEU A 67 -17.06 -16.66 -11.59
C LEU A 67 -17.17 -17.59 -12.79
N SER A 68 -17.29 -18.88 -12.48
CA SER A 68 -18.21 -19.83 -13.12
C SER A 68 -17.73 -21.24 -12.81
N SER A 69 -18.42 -21.92 -11.88
CA SER A 69 -18.63 -23.38 -11.89
C SER A 69 -19.42 -23.78 -10.65
N SER A 70 -20.74 -23.67 -10.72
CA SER A 70 -21.56 -24.88 -10.79
C SER A 70 -22.98 -24.50 -11.17
N LEU A 71 -23.46 -25.26 -12.16
CA LEU A 71 -24.85 -25.49 -12.51
C LEU A 71 -25.72 -25.74 -11.28
#